data_AF-A0A5B2YSM4-F1
#
_entry.id   AF-A0A5B2YSM4-F1
#
_cell.length_a   1.000
_cell.length_b   1.000
_cell.length_c   1.000
_cell.angle_alpha   90.00
_cell.angle_beta   90.00
_cell.angle_gamma   90.00
#
_symmetry.space_group_name_H-M   'P 1'
#
loop_
_entity.id
_entity.type
_entity.pdbx_description
1 polymer ?
#
loop_
_entity_poly.entity_id
_entity_poly.type
_entity_poly.pdbx_seq_one_letter_code
_entity_poly.pdbx_strand_id
1 'polypeptide(L)' 'MTKNKDSELNYHEEENAMVQDLDDLKTLGKEMEQISEENDEDKLNQSHD' A
#
# COMPACT_ATOMS: atom_id res chain seq x y z
N MET A 1 -29.97 -27.30 14.68
CA MET A 1 -29.25 -26.06 15.01
C MET A 1 -28.29 -25.73 13.88
N THR A 2 -28.59 -24.66 13.14
CA THR A 2 -27.75 -24.11 12.07
C THR A 2 -26.43 -23.65 12.67
N LYS A 3 -25.31 -24.21 12.19
CA LYS A 3 -23.96 -23.80 12.61
C LYS A 3 -23.73 -22.40 12.04
N ASN A 4 -23.90 -21.37 12.89
CA ASN A 4 -23.52 -19.99 12.58
C ASN A 4 -22.03 -20.01 12.26
N LYS A 5 -21.68 -19.83 10.98
CA LYS A 5 -20.32 -19.99 10.45
C LYS A 5 -19.85 -18.65 9.88
N ASP A 6 -20.17 -17.57 10.59
CA ASP A 6 -20.05 -16.20 10.10
C ASP A 6 -19.32 -15.27 11.09
N SER A 7 -18.49 -15.78 12.01
CA SER A 7 -17.80 -14.91 13.00
C SER A 7 -16.31 -15.16 13.20
N GLU A 8 -15.65 -15.93 12.33
CA GLU A 8 -14.17 -15.97 12.27
C GLU A 8 -13.62 -15.19 11.06
N LEU A 9 -14.40 -14.25 10.52
CA LEU A 9 -13.91 -13.37 9.48
C LEU A 9 -13.15 -12.22 10.15
N ASN A 10 -11.81 -12.31 10.08
CA ASN A 10 -10.89 -11.18 10.00
C ASN A 10 -10.34 -10.56 11.31
N TYR A 11 -9.79 -11.37 12.21
CA TYR A 11 -9.07 -10.87 13.41
C TYR A 11 -7.68 -10.24 13.13
N HIS A 12 -7.23 -10.17 11.86
CA HIS A 12 -5.89 -9.70 11.49
C HIS A 12 -5.91 -8.49 10.54
N GLU A 13 -7.06 -7.84 10.38
CA GLU A 13 -7.18 -6.67 9.48
C GLU A 13 -6.31 -5.50 9.98
N GLU A 14 -6.24 -5.29 11.29
CA GLU A 14 -5.34 -4.31 11.93
C GLU A 14 -3.86 -4.69 11.79
N GLU A 15 -3.51 -5.98 11.78
CA GLU A 15 -2.12 -6.45 11.69
C GLU A 15 -1.53 -6.27 10.28
N ASN A 16 -2.38 -6.36 9.25
CA ASN A 16 -1.99 -6.15 7.85
C ASN A 16 -2.19 -4.70 7.38
N ALA A 17 -2.56 -3.79 8.28
CA ALA A 17 -2.73 -2.39 7.94
C ALA A 17 -1.38 -1.79 7.53
N MET A 18 -1.30 -1.33 6.27
CA MET A 18 -0.08 -0.70 5.74
C MET A 18 0.17 0.70 6.30
N VAL A 19 -0.82 1.28 6.98
CA VAL A 19 -0.77 2.60 7.64
C VAL A 19 -1.63 2.55 8.90
N GLN A 20 -1.19 3.20 9.97
CA GLN A 20 -1.92 3.24 11.24
C GLN A 20 -2.69 4.55 11.41
N ASP A 21 -2.16 5.64 10.85
CA ASP A 21 -2.78 6.96 10.94
C ASP A 21 -2.55 7.85 9.70
N LEU A 22 -2.99 9.10 9.80
CA LEU A 22 -2.88 10.07 8.72
C LEU A 22 -1.43 10.51 8.45
N ASP A 23 -0.57 10.48 9.47
CA ASP A 23 0.82 10.90 9.31
C ASP A 23 1.65 9.80 8.63
N ASP A 24 1.33 8.53 8.86
CA ASP A 24 1.83 7.40 8.07
C ASP A 24 1.43 7.52 6.60
N LEU A 25 0.17 7.85 6.31
CA LEU A 25 -0.33 8.08 4.95
C LEU A 25 0.43 9.21 4.24
N LYS A 26 0.70 10.32 4.93
CA LYS A 26 1.47 11.43 4.35
C LYS A 26 2.91 11.04 4.07
N THR A 27 3.52 10.25 4.95
CA THR A 27 4.90 9.79 4.81
C THR A 27 5.01 8.86 3.61
N LEU A 28 4.13 7.86 3.53
CA LEU A 28 4.04 6.96 2.39
C LEU A 28 3.79 7.72 1.07
N GLY A 29 2.93 8.74 1.09
CA GLY A 29 2.66 9.57 -0.09
C GLY A 29 3.91 10.29 -0.61
N LYS A 30 4.77 10.81 0.28
CA LYS A 30 6.03 11.47 -0.10
C LYS A 30 7.05 10.51 -0.67
N GLU A 31 7.16 9.31 -0.10
CA GLU A 31 8.06 8.26 -0.60
C GLU A 31 7.62 7.79 -2.00
N MET A 32 6.31 7.65 -2.21
CA MET A 32 5.76 7.28 -3.53
C MET A 32 5.99 8.36 -4.58
N GLU A 33 5.89 9.64 -4.22
CA GLU A 33 6.18 10.75 -5.13
C GLU A 33 7.64 10.71 -5.61
N GLN A 34 8.60 10.56 -4.69
CA GLN A 34 10.02 10.46 -5.03
C GLN A 34 10.33 9.26 -5.94
N ILE A 35 9.77 8.09 -5.63
CA ILE A 35 9.95 6.88 -6.45
C ILE A 35 9.30 7.05 -7.83
N SER A 36 8.14 7.71 -7.90
CA SER A 36 7.45 7.96 -9.17
C SER A 36 8.28 8.87 -10.07
N GLU A 37 8.86 9.93 -9.52
CA GLU A 37 9.74 10.84 -10.24
C GLU A 37 10.99 10.12 -10.76
N GLU A 38 11.67 9.35 -9.90
CA GLU A 38 12.85 8.56 -10.29
C GLU A 38 12.50 7.55 -11.39
N ASN A 39 11.39 6.83 -11.25
CA ASN A 39 10.94 5.86 -12.25
C ASN A 39 10.58 6.51 -13.59
N ASP A 40 10.00 7.70 -13.58
CA ASP A 40 9.66 8.43 -14.81
C ASP A 40 10.91 8.98 -15.49
N GLU A 41 11.89 9.49 -14.73
CA GLU A 41 13.20 9.87 -15.25
C GLU A 41 13.96 8.67 -15.83
N ASP A 42 13.97 7.53 -15.13
CA ASP A 42 14.62 6.30 -15.57
C ASP A 42 13.98 5.76 -16.86
N LYS A 43 12.65 5.79 -16.97
CA LYS A 43 11.95 5.43 -18.21
C LYS A 43 12.32 6.37 -19.37
N LEU A 44 12.44 7.67 -19.11
CA LEU A 44 12.85 8.64 -20.12
C LEU A 44 14.31 8.43 -20.56
N ASN A 45 15.17 7.98 -19.65
CA ASN A 45 16.59 7.72 -19.88
C ASN A 45 16.87 6.34 -20.52
N GLN A 46 15.85 5.48 -20.64
CA GLN A 46 15.98 4.22 -21.37
C GLN A 46 15.99 4.49 -22.89
N SER A 47 17.10 4.12 -23.55
CA SER A 47 17.13 4.04 -25.01
C SER A 47 16.13 2.98 -25.49
N HIS A 48 15.09 3.43 -26.18
CA HIS A 48 14.17 2.57 -26.91
C HIS A 48 14.80 2.16 -28.25
N ASP A 49 15.55 1.05 -28.25
CA ASP A 49 15.86 0.28 -29.47
C ASP A 49 14.63 -0.51 -29.97
#